data_AF-A0A818BQU5-F1
#
_entry.id   AF-A0A818BQU5-F1
#
_cell.length_a   1.000
_cell.length_b   1.000
_cell.length_c   1.000
_cell.angle_alpha   90.00
_cell.angle_beta   90.00
_cell.angle_gamma   90.00
#
_symmetry.space_group_name_H-M   'P 1'
#
loop_
_entity.id
_entity.type
_entity.pdbx_description
1 polymer ?
#
loop_
_entity_poly.entity_id
_entity_poly.type
_entity_poly.pdbx_seq_one_letter_code
_entity_poly.pdbx_strand_id
1 'polypeptide(L)'
;MSRYMQVLACRFHPTSELIEDYRAGDMICSQCGLVVGERMIDVSSEWRDFGDESNSKDRSRVGSAQSLLYDYDNFLTTISIGTSAGARNELGKQKYRQMTSQTSSADKALRNGHDAIRAMAAHIHLTKKIIDRAFLIYKHCYEKKCLRGYSPEAIIASCIYSACRQEGSPRTMKG
;
A
#
# COMPACT_ATOMS: atom_id res chain seq x y z
N MET A 1 -20.29 15.65 -2.46
CA MET A 1 -20.77 14.26 -2.60
C MET A 1 -21.20 14.02 -4.04
N SER A 2 -20.53 13.05 -4.68
CA SER A 2 -20.90 12.29 -5.89
C SER A 2 -21.23 13.04 -7.19
N ARG A 3 -20.22 13.27 -8.04
CA ARG A 3 -20.41 13.64 -9.46
C ARG A 3 -19.34 13.08 -10.43
N TYR A 4 -18.76 11.90 -10.15
CA TYR A 4 -17.80 11.29 -11.08
C TYR A 4 -17.98 9.78 -11.17
N MET A 5 -19.03 9.37 -11.88
CA MET A 5 -19.06 8.13 -12.67
C MET A 5 -20.12 8.35 -13.74
N GLN A 6 -19.79 9.17 -14.75
CA GLN A 6 -20.56 9.15 -16.00
C GLN A 6 -20.22 7.82 -16.68
N VAL A 7 -21.20 6.93 -16.75
CA VAL A 7 -21.10 5.73 -17.58
C VAL A 7 -21.02 6.23 -19.03
N LEU A 8 -19.87 6.02 -19.68
CA LEU A 8 -19.72 6.31 -21.11
C LEU A 8 -20.72 5.45 -21.88
N ALA A 9 -21.58 6.09 -22.66
CA ALA A 9 -22.61 5.41 -23.44
C ALA A 9 -22.90 6.18 -24.73
N CYS A 10 -23.23 5.45 -25.80
CA CYS A 10 -23.62 6.06 -27.06
C CYS A 10 -25.02 6.68 -26.95
N ARG A 11 -25.18 7.92 -27.42
CA ARG A 11 -26.47 8.64 -27.39
C ARG A 11 -27.56 7.99 -28.24
N PHE A 12 -27.16 7.30 -29.31
CA PHE A 12 -28.08 6.62 -30.23
C PHE A 12 -28.28 5.13 -29.88
N HIS A 13 -27.29 4.53 -29.22
CA HIS A 13 -27.30 3.11 -28.86
C HIS A 13 -26.87 2.93 -27.39
N PRO A 14 -27.76 3.17 -26.41
CA PRO A 14 -27.38 3.19 -25.00
C PRO A 14 -26.88 1.85 -24.47
N THR A 15 -27.24 0.74 -25.13
CA THR A 15 -26.90 -0.64 -24.76
C THR A 15 -25.77 -1.23 -25.59
N SER A 16 -25.25 -0.50 -26.59
CA SER A 16 -24.17 -1.03 -27.44
C SER A 16 -22.87 -1.09 -26.67
N GLU A 17 -22.09 -2.14 -26.94
CA GLU A 17 -20.72 -2.23 -26.47
C GLU A 17 -19.83 -1.15 -27.12
N LEU A 18 -18.92 -0.60 -26.31
CA LEU A 18 -17.93 0.38 -26.74
C LEU A 18 -16.59 -0.32 -26.95
N ILE A 19 -15.95 -0.05 -28.08
CA ILE A 19 -14.64 -0.57 -28.45
C ILE A 19 -13.59 0.49 -28.08
N GLU A 20 -12.53 0.07 -27.40
CA GLU A 20 -11.38 0.93 -27.07
C GLU A 20 -10.33 0.88 -28.19
N ASP A 21 -10.06 2.02 -28.82
CA ASP A 21 -8.92 2.19 -29.72
C ASP A 21 -7.73 2.77 -28.94
N TYR A 22 -6.85 1.88 -28.48
CA TYR A 22 -5.64 2.25 -27.74
C TYR A 22 -4.66 3.14 -28.53
N ARG A 23 -4.68 3.10 -29.87
CA ARG A 23 -3.73 3.90 -30.67
C ARG A 23 -4.14 5.37 -30.74
N ALA A 24 -5.45 5.62 -30.78
CA ALA A 24 -6.03 6.95 -30.79
C ALA A 24 -6.34 7.46 -29.36
N GLY A 25 -6.56 6.55 -28.41
CA GLY A 25 -7.05 6.86 -27.07
C GLY A 25 -8.55 7.14 -27.07
N ASP A 26 -9.31 6.51 -27.95
CA ASP A 26 -10.73 6.80 -28.18
C ASP A 26 -11.64 5.61 -27.82
N MET A 27 -12.84 5.92 -27.32
CA MET A 27 -13.92 4.94 -27.12
C MET A 27 -14.96 5.09 -28.21
N ILE A 28 -15.17 4.03 -28.98
CA ILE A 28 -15.96 4.04 -30.20
C ILE A 28 -17.19 3.14 -30.05
N CYS A 29 -18.36 3.62 -30.42
CA CYS A 29 -19.56 2.79 -30.48
C CYS A 29 -19.46 1.76 -31.62
N SER A 30 -19.62 0.47 -31.28
CA SER A 30 -19.58 -0.63 -32.24
C SER A 30 -20.68 -0.57 -33.32
N GLN A 31 -21.81 0.08 -33.04
CA GLN A 31 -22.97 0.10 -33.95
C GLN A 31 -23.00 1.29 -34.91
N CYS A 32 -22.51 2.47 -34.50
CA CYS A 32 -22.57 3.68 -35.33
C CYS A 32 -21.22 4.37 -35.56
N GLY A 33 -20.13 3.88 -34.97
CA GLY A 33 -18.80 4.48 -35.11
C GLY A 33 -18.63 5.84 -34.40
N LEU A 34 -19.61 6.26 -33.59
CA LEU A 34 -19.50 7.50 -32.83
C LEU A 34 -18.44 7.38 -31.73
N VAL A 35 -17.51 8.34 -31.69
CA VAL A 35 -16.56 8.50 -30.57
C VAL A 35 -17.30 9.10 -29.38
N VAL A 36 -17.35 8.37 -28.27
CA VAL A 36 -18.07 8.75 -27.04
C VAL A 36 -17.14 9.22 -25.92
N GLY A 37 -15.87 8.82 -25.98
CA GLY A 37 -14.82 9.26 -25.08
C GLY A 37 -13.56 9.52 -25.90
N GLU A 38 -13.02 10.73 -25.82
CA GLU A 38 -11.82 11.17 -26.52
C GLU A 38 -10.68 11.28 -25.51
N ARG A 39 -9.44 10.98 -25.91
CA ARG A 39 -8.23 11.13 -25.06
C ARG A 39 -8.31 10.37 -23.72
N MET A 40 -8.77 9.13 -23.77
CA MET A 40 -8.74 8.24 -22.63
C MET A 40 -7.30 8.03 -22.18
N ILE A 41 -7.06 8.27 -20.90
CA ILE A 41 -5.77 8.03 -20.28
C ILE A 41 -5.75 6.57 -19.87
N ASP A 42 -4.83 5.80 -20.43
CA ASP A 42 -4.58 4.45 -19.95
C ASP A 42 -3.93 4.51 -18.56
N VAL A 43 -4.71 4.16 -17.54
CA VAL A 43 -4.23 4.01 -16.15
C VAL A 43 -3.58 2.65 -15.90
N SER A 44 -3.69 1.70 -16.83
CA SER A 44 -2.93 0.44 -16.81
C SER A 44 -1.50 0.62 -17.33
N SER A 45 -1.18 1.77 -17.94
CA SER A 45 0.18 2.18 -18.30
C SER A 45 0.99 2.57 -17.05
N GLU A 46 1.08 1.68 -16.07
CA GLU A 46 1.93 1.83 -14.91
C GLU A 46 2.64 0.50 -14.60
N TRP A 47 3.96 0.44 -14.87
CA TRP A 47 5.02 -0.02 -13.95
C TRP A 47 6.33 -0.38 -14.67
N ARG A 48 6.32 -0.52 -16.00
CA ARG A 48 7.52 -0.92 -16.76
C ARG A 48 8.23 0.30 -17.30
N ASP A 49 9.16 0.82 -16.52
CA ASP A 49 10.23 1.64 -17.05
C ASP A 49 11.15 0.70 -17.87
N PHE A 50 11.22 0.90 -19.19
CA PHE A 50 12.22 0.27 -20.05
C PHE A 50 13.51 1.12 -20.11
N GLY A 51 13.65 2.10 -19.22
CA GLY A 51 14.90 2.82 -18.98
C GLY A 51 15.97 1.86 -18.47
N ASP A 52 16.82 1.42 -19.39
CA ASP A 52 18.17 0.87 -19.22
C ASP A 52 18.56 0.55 -17.77
N GLU A 53 18.68 -0.74 -17.44
CA GLU A 53 18.94 -1.29 -16.09
C GLU A 53 20.21 -0.76 -15.40
N SER A 54 20.96 0.14 -16.03
CA SER A 54 22.18 0.75 -15.51
C SER A 54 21.94 1.86 -14.48
N ASN A 55 20.70 2.36 -14.29
CA ASN A 55 20.42 3.37 -13.28
C ASN A 55 19.11 3.11 -12.54
N SER A 56 19.25 2.58 -11.31
CA SER A 56 18.21 2.21 -10.32
C SER A 56 17.30 3.38 -9.86
N LYS A 57 16.85 4.25 -10.75
CA LYS A 57 16.02 5.41 -10.47
C LYS A 57 14.96 5.56 -11.55
N ASP A 58 13.80 4.98 -11.29
CA ASP A 58 12.56 5.23 -12.05
C ASP A 58 12.23 6.73 -11.97
N ARG A 59 12.43 7.44 -13.09
CA ARG A 59 12.19 8.89 -13.19
C ARG A 59 10.71 9.22 -13.41
N SER A 60 9.91 8.23 -13.81
CA SER A 60 8.47 8.36 -14.06
C SER A 60 7.66 8.19 -12.77
N ARG A 61 8.24 7.57 -11.74
CA ARG A 61 7.63 7.41 -10.42
C ARG A 61 7.37 8.72 -9.71
N VAL A 62 6.12 9.19 -9.78
CA VAL A 62 5.62 10.37 -9.06
C VAL A 62 4.97 10.04 -7.70
N GLY A 63 4.80 8.75 -7.38
CA GLY A 63 4.20 8.27 -6.14
C GLY A 63 4.93 7.06 -5.53
N SER A 64 4.78 6.85 -4.21
CA SER A 64 5.32 5.66 -3.56
C SER A 64 4.31 4.50 -3.60
N ALA A 65 4.81 3.26 -3.63
CA ALA A 65 3.94 2.09 -3.48
C ALA A 65 3.40 2.10 -2.04
N GLN A 66 2.12 2.42 -1.90
CA GLN A 66 1.45 2.38 -0.61
C GLN A 66 1.03 0.94 -0.32
N SER A 67 1.48 0.41 0.81
CA SER A 67 0.97 -0.87 1.29
C SER A 67 -0.42 -0.64 1.86
N LEU A 68 -1.44 -1.25 1.26
CA LEU A 68 -2.84 -1.23 1.70
C LEU A 68 -3.03 -1.71 3.16
N LEU A 69 -2.00 -2.32 3.74
CA LEU A 69 -1.96 -2.76 5.13
C LEU A 69 -1.89 -1.57 6.12
N TYR A 70 -1.32 -0.44 5.70
CA TYR A 70 -1.21 0.78 6.52
C TYR A 70 -2.27 1.81 6.11
N ASP A 71 -2.66 2.67 7.04
CA ASP A 71 -3.65 3.72 6.73
C ASP A 71 -3.18 4.63 5.60
N TYR A 72 -4.15 4.97 4.76
CA TYR A 72 -4.01 5.79 3.55
C TYR A 72 -3.56 7.23 3.85
N ASP A 73 -3.72 7.70 5.09
CA ASP A 73 -3.46 9.08 5.51
C ASP A 73 -2.01 9.34 5.98
N ASN A 74 -1.09 8.41 5.74
CA ASN A 74 0.32 8.61 6.07
C ASN A 74 1.04 9.47 5.02
N PHE A 75 0.78 10.78 5.01
CA PHE A 75 1.40 11.78 4.10
C PHE A 75 2.83 12.19 4.48
N LEU A 76 3.48 11.46 5.37
CA LEU A 76 4.80 11.81 5.89
C LEU A 76 5.91 11.41 4.92
N THR A 77 6.73 12.38 4.52
CA THR A 77 7.98 12.14 3.81
C THR A 77 9.15 12.12 4.78
N THR A 78 10.11 11.22 4.55
CA THR A 78 11.34 11.17 5.36
C THR A 78 12.45 11.94 4.66
N ILE A 79 12.95 12.98 5.32
CA ILE A 79 14.13 13.72 4.87
C ILE A 79 15.35 13.12 5.57
N SER A 80 16.24 12.50 4.79
CA SER A 80 17.55 12.06 5.27
C SER A 80 18.59 13.17 5.10
N ILE A 81 19.64 13.14 5.92
CA ILE A 81 20.78 14.04 5.78
C ILE A 81 21.48 13.72 4.46
N GLY A 82 21.73 14.73 3.64
CA GLY A 82 22.61 14.58 2.47
C GLY A 82 24.05 14.27 2.87
N THR A 83 24.83 13.68 1.96
CA THR A 83 26.25 13.38 2.15
C THR A 83 27.16 14.61 2.04
N SER A 84 26.59 15.80 1.81
CA SER A 84 27.34 17.03 1.60
C SER A 84 27.93 17.59 2.89
N ALA A 85 29.10 18.22 2.78
CA ALA A 85 29.83 18.82 3.91
C ALA A 85 28.99 19.86 4.69
N GLY A 86 28.00 20.48 4.05
CA GLY A 86 27.10 21.44 4.68
C GLY A 86 26.06 20.82 5.64
N ALA A 87 25.87 19.50 5.62
CA ALA A 87 24.81 18.83 6.37
C ALA A 87 25.15 18.56 7.84
N ARG A 88 26.43 18.66 8.20
CA ARG A 88 26.94 18.53 9.58
C ARG A 88 27.48 19.89 10.04
N ASN A 89 27.32 20.22 11.32
CA ASN A 89 27.93 21.40 11.90
C ASN A 89 29.43 21.15 12.15
N GLU A 90 30.16 22.19 12.57
CA GLU A 90 31.60 22.14 12.84
C GLU A 90 31.99 21.08 13.89
N LEU A 91 31.04 20.71 14.77
CA LEU A 91 31.19 19.65 15.77
C LEU A 91 30.80 18.25 15.25
N GLY A 92 30.60 18.10 13.94
CA GLY A 92 30.19 16.85 13.30
C GLY A 92 28.76 16.40 13.62
N LYS A 93 27.94 17.22 14.30
CA LYS A 93 26.54 16.93 14.60
C LYS A 93 25.67 17.28 13.40
N GLN A 94 24.68 16.44 13.14
CA GLN A 94 23.67 16.64 12.12
C GLN A 94 22.90 17.96 12.35
N LYS A 95 22.89 18.86 11.35
CA LYS A 95 22.20 20.16 11.45
C LYS A 95 20.68 20.00 11.44
N TYR A 96 20.17 19.13 10.58
CA TYR A 96 18.74 18.86 10.45
C TYR A 96 18.41 17.58 11.20
N ARG A 97 17.81 17.66 12.38
CA ARG A 97 17.33 16.46 13.08
C ARG A 97 16.38 15.70 12.15
N GLN A 98 16.59 14.39 12.04
CA GLN A 98 15.63 13.50 11.38
C GLN A 98 14.27 13.73 12.06
N MET A 99 13.29 14.22 11.31
CA MET A 99 11.92 14.46 11.78
C MET A 99 11.18 13.13 11.96
N THR A 100 11.75 12.20 12.73
CA THR A 100 11.12 10.94 13.13
C THR A 100 9.95 11.18 14.09
N SER A 101 9.80 12.42 14.59
CA SER A 101 8.83 12.83 15.62
C SER A 101 7.39 13.00 15.15
N GLN A 102 7.10 13.02 13.84
CA GLN A 102 5.74 13.30 13.34
C GLN A 102 4.87 12.05 13.13
N THR A 103 5.39 10.85 13.38
CA THR A 103 4.56 9.63 13.33
C THR A 103 3.64 9.56 14.54
N SER A 104 2.35 9.34 14.31
CA SER A 104 1.37 9.26 15.40
C SER A 104 1.73 8.12 16.37
N SER A 105 1.36 8.27 17.64
CA SER A 105 1.60 7.21 18.65
C SER A 105 0.88 5.90 18.27
N ALA A 106 -0.26 6.00 17.59
CA ALA A 106 -1.00 4.87 17.05
C ALA A 106 -0.23 4.16 15.92
N ASP A 107 0.30 4.91 14.95
CA ASP A 107 1.12 4.35 13.86
C ASP A 107 2.37 3.65 14.38
N LYS A 108 3.02 4.24 15.40
CA LYS A 108 4.17 3.59 16.06
C LYS A 108 3.77 2.28 16.71
N ALA A 109 2.65 2.23 17.41
CA ALA A 109 2.16 1.00 18.04
C ALA A 109 1.80 -0.08 17.00
N LEU A 110 1.18 0.31 15.88
CA LEU A 110 0.87 -0.59 14.76
C LEU A 110 2.15 -1.13 14.09
N ARG A 111 3.14 -0.27 13.83
CA ARG A 111 4.45 -0.69 13.28
C ARG A 111 5.17 -1.66 14.22
N ASN A 112 5.24 -1.34 15.51
CA ASN A 112 5.84 -2.24 16.50
C ASN A 112 5.12 -3.60 16.54
N GLY A 113 3.78 -3.60 16.45
CA GLY A 113 2.99 -4.82 16.38
C GLY A 113 3.27 -5.64 15.12
N HIS A 114 3.36 -4.99 13.96
CA HIS A 114 3.73 -5.62 12.69
C HIS A 114 5.12 -6.26 12.76
N ASP A 115 6.10 -5.55 13.30
CA ASP A 115 7.47 -6.04 13.42
C ASP A 115 7.56 -7.24 14.38
N ALA A 116 6.80 -7.23 15.46
CA ALA A 116 6.72 -8.35 16.39
C ALA A 116 6.03 -9.59 15.77
N ILE A 117 4.95 -9.39 15.00
CA ILE A 117 4.34 -10.47 14.19
C ILE A 117 5.36 -11.06 13.22
N ARG A 118 6.10 -10.20 12.52
CA ARG A 118 7.12 -10.63 11.53
C ARG A 118 8.25 -11.40 12.18
N ALA A 119 8.72 -10.97 13.35
CA ALA A 119 9.77 -11.65 14.10
C ALA A 119 9.32 -13.07 14.49
N MET A 120 8.14 -13.22 15.10
CA MET A 120 7.60 -14.54 15.44
C MET A 120 7.38 -15.40 14.19
N ALA A 121 6.78 -14.84 13.15
CA ALA A 121 6.52 -15.54 11.89
C ALA A 121 7.80 -16.03 11.20
N ALA A 122 8.91 -15.31 11.33
CA ALA A 122 10.21 -15.70 10.81
C ALA A 122 10.74 -16.98 11.49
N HIS A 123 10.56 -17.12 12.81
CA HIS A 123 10.97 -18.32 13.54
C HIS A 123 10.21 -19.59 13.13
N ILE A 124 8.98 -19.44 12.65
CA ILE A 124 8.12 -20.56 12.23
C ILE A 124 7.96 -20.63 10.70
N HIS A 125 8.80 -19.93 9.95
CA HIS A 125 8.86 -19.91 8.49
C HIS A 125 7.49 -19.72 7.81
N LEU A 126 6.69 -18.77 8.30
CA LEU A 126 5.39 -18.45 7.68
C LEU A 126 5.56 -17.65 6.39
N THR A 127 4.62 -17.85 5.47
CA THR A 127 4.58 -17.11 4.20
C THR A 127 4.14 -15.66 4.41
N LYS A 128 4.57 -14.76 3.52
CA LYS A 128 4.18 -13.34 3.55
C LYS A 128 2.66 -13.16 3.59
N LYS A 129 1.91 -13.98 2.86
CA LYS A 129 0.44 -13.96 2.87
C LYS A 129 -0.16 -14.11 4.27
N ILE A 130 0.36 -15.05 5.06
CA ILE A 130 -0.10 -15.29 6.43
C ILE A 130 0.29 -14.12 7.35
N ILE A 131 1.49 -13.56 7.16
CA ILE A 131 1.98 -12.40 7.93
C ILE A 131 1.08 -11.18 7.69
N ASP A 132 0.82 -10.87 6.42
CA ASP A 132 -0.03 -9.75 6.02
C ASP A 132 -1.45 -9.93 6.58
N ARG A 133 -1.98 -11.16 6.54
CA ARG A 133 -3.29 -11.50 7.12
C ARG A 133 -3.32 -11.36 8.65
N ALA A 134 -2.29 -11.84 9.35
CA ALA A 134 -2.17 -11.70 10.79
C ALA A 134 -2.13 -10.23 11.21
N PHE A 135 -1.42 -9.40 10.46
CA PHE A 135 -1.39 -7.96 10.71
C PHE A 135 -2.73 -7.27 10.48
N LEU A 136 -3.49 -7.65 9.45
CA LEU A 136 -4.85 -7.15 9.24
C LEU A 136 -5.76 -7.44 10.44
N ILE A 137 -5.68 -8.65 11.00
CA ILE A 137 -6.43 -9.04 12.20
C ILE A 137 -5.98 -8.18 13.40
N TYR A 138 -4.66 -8.04 13.60
CA TYR A 138 -4.09 -7.22 14.67
C TYR A 138 -4.55 -5.76 14.59
N LYS A 139 -4.45 -5.14 13.42
CA LYS A 139 -4.91 -3.76 13.16
C LYS A 139 -6.38 -3.61 13.51
N HIS A 140 -7.22 -4.54 13.06
CA HIS A 140 -8.65 -4.49 13.33
C HIS A 140 -8.99 -4.59 14.83
N CYS A 141 -8.27 -5.46 15.56
CA CYS A 141 -8.44 -5.57 17.00
C CYS A 141 -7.91 -4.33 17.75
N TYR A 142 -6.83 -3.73 17.26
CA TYR A 142 -6.26 -2.50 17.81
C TYR A 142 -7.24 -1.33 17.69
N GLU A 143 -7.83 -1.12 16.51
CA GLU A 143 -8.85 -0.09 16.26
C GLU A 143 -10.10 -0.27 17.13
N LYS A 144 -10.56 -1.52 17.28
CA LYS A 144 -11.71 -1.87 18.13
C LYS A 144 -11.42 -1.82 19.64
N LYS A 145 -10.18 -1.54 20.05
CA LYS A 145 -9.73 -1.50 21.46
C LYS A 145 -10.04 -2.78 22.26
N CYS A 146 -10.19 -3.92 21.59
CA CYS A 146 -10.48 -5.21 22.24
C CYS A 146 -9.25 -5.91 22.82
N LEU A 147 -8.06 -5.32 22.64
CA LEU A 147 -6.77 -5.83 23.09
C LEU A 147 -6.39 -5.40 24.51
N ARG A 148 -7.22 -4.59 25.19
CA ARG A 148 -6.88 -4.00 26.48
C ARG A 148 -6.89 -5.07 27.59
N GLY A 149 -5.76 -5.23 28.28
CA GLY A 149 -5.62 -6.15 29.42
C GLY A 149 -4.99 -7.51 29.09
N TYR A 150 -4.68 -7.78 27.82
CA TYR A 150 -3.93 -8.96 27.40
C TYR A 150 -2.43 -8.65 27.23
N SER A 151 -1.57 -9.64 27.42
CA SER A 151 -0.15 -9.49 27.11
C SER A 151 0.05 -9.28 25.61
N PRO A 152 0.99 -8.42 25.19
CA PRO A 152 1.24 -8.15 23.78
C PRO A 152 1.64 -9.44 23.02
N GLU A 153 2.38 -10.33 23.66
CA GLU A 153 2.77 -11.63 23.10
C GLU A 153 1.56 -12.54 22.86
N ALA A 154 0.61 -12.59 23.80
CA ALA A 154 -0.59 -13.41 23.65
C ALA A 154 -1.48 -12.89 22.50
N ILE A 155 -1.59 -11.58 22.38
CA ILE A 155 -2.33 -10.93 21.28
C ILE A 155 -1.71 -11.32 19.94
N ILE A 156 -0.40 -11.17 19.80
CA ILE A 156 0.29 -11.47 18.55
C ILE A 156 0.16 -12.95 18.19
N ALA A 157 0.40 -13.85 19.16
CA ALA A 157 0.25 -15.29 18.97
C ALA A 157 -1.18 -15.65 18.51
N SER A 158 -2.21 -15.03 19.10
CA SER A 158 -3.61 -15.26 18.72
C SER A 158 -3.93 -14.78 17.29
N CYS A 159 -3.34 -13.67 16.86
CA CYS A 159 -3.50 -13.13 15.50
C CYS A 159 -2.85 -14.06 14.47
N ILE A 160 -1.63 -14.53 14.75
CA ILE A 160 -0.90 -15.48 13.90
C ILE A 160 -1.68 -16.80 13.79
N TYR A 161 -2.14 -17.34 14.93
CA TYR A 161 -2.93 -18.56 14.96
C TYR A 161 -4.22 -18.44 14.12
N SER A 162 -4.94 -17.34 14.27
CA SER A 162 -6.17 -17.06 13.51
C SER A 162 -5.89 -16.95 12.01
N ALA A 163 -4.81 -16.28 11.61
CA ALA A 163 -4.42 -16.16 10.21
C ALA A 163 -4.04 -17.51 9.59
N CYS A 164 -3.23 -18.30 10.29
CA CYS A 164 -2.87 -19.66 9.87
C CYS A 164 -4.10 -20.54 9.61
N ARG A 165 -5.11 -20.44 10.47
CA ARG A 165 -6.37 -21.19 10.33
C ARG A 165 -7.19 -20.72 9.13
N GLN A 166 -7.27 -19.42 8.87
CA GLN A 166 -8.00 -18.87 7.72
C GLN A 166 -7.35 -19.23 6.38
N GLU A 167 -6.03 -19.33 6.34
CA GLU A 167 -5.25 -19.67 5.14
C GLU A 167 -5.13 -21.19 4.90
N GLY A 168 -5.89 -22.02 5.65
CA GLY A 168 -5.90 -23.46 5.46
C GLY A 168 -4.63 -24.19 5.92
N SER A 169 -3.73 -23.51 6.65
CA SER A 169 -2.52 -24.07 7.24
C SER A 169 -2.55 -23.96 8.77
N PRO A 170 -3.49 -24.63 9.46
CA PRO A 170 -3.62 -24.55 10.91
C PRO A 170 -2.33 -25.05 11.59
N ARG A 171 -1.87 -24.30 12.59
CA ARG A 171 -0.75 -24.68 13.45
C ARG A 171 -1.31 -25.11 14.80
N THR A 172 -0.74 -26.13 15.43
CA THR A 172 -1.17 -26.58 16.77
C THR A 172 -0.71 -25.60 17.83
N MET A 173 -1.62 -25.10 18.66
CA MET A 173 -1.26 -24.42 19.90
C MET A 173 -0.80 -25.49 20.88
N LYS A 174 0.51 -25.59 21.13
CA LYS A 174 1.03 -26.36 22.26
C LYS A 174 1.24 -25.37 23.40
N GLY A 175 0.37 -25.45 24.40
CA GLY A 175 0.47 -24.71 25.65
C GLY A 175 1.35 -25.43 26.65
#